data_AF-A0A2P6RAZ8-F1
#
_entry.id   AF-A0A2P6RAZ8-F1
#
_cell.length_a   1.000
_cell.length_b   1.000
_cell.length_c   1.000
_cell.angle_alpha   90.00
_cell.angle_beta   90.00
_cell.angle_gamma   90.00
#
_symmetry.space_group_name_H-M   'P 1'
#
loop_
_entity.id
_entity.type
_entity.pdbx_description
1 polymer ?
#
loop_
_entity_poly.entity_id
_entity_poly.type
_entity_poly.pdbx_seq_one_letter_code
_entity_poly.pdbx_strand_id
1 'polypeptide(L)'
;MEKYFGNAYRGDPGVPHADPERFVNIWIGSAAFSVLTLFNPYMWQLSNQFNWHDKAMLFEQHHWKRALKKGQPYQFKWNEYMDKDLRDAYYINWPVYFP
;
A
#
# COMPACT_ATOMS: atom_id res chain seq x y z
N MET A 1 9.69 13.01 -25.77
CA MET A 1 9.68 13.02 -24.29
C MET A 1 11.01 13.48 -23.69
N GLU A 2 12.16 13.11 -24.28
CA GLU A 2 13.49 13.49 -23.78
C GLU A 2 13.74 15.00 -23.64
N LYS A 3 13.24 15.84 -24.56
CA LYS A 3 13.41 17.31 -24.47
C LYS A 3 12.78 17.92 -23.21
N TYR A 4 11.69 17.35 -22.71
CA TYR A 4 10.94 17.87 -21.56
C TYR A 4 11.31 17.14 -20.25
N PHE A 5 11.56 15.83 -20.31
CA PHE A 5 11.78 14.99 -19.13
C PHE A 5 13.23 14.48 -18.98
N GLY A 6 14.07 14.64 -20.01
CA GLY A 6 15.42 14.06 -20.06
C GLY A 6 16.40 14.65 -19.06
N ASN A 7 16.21 15.90 -18.60
CA ASN A 7 17.03 16.48 -17.52
C ASN A 7 16.54 16.08 -16.12
N ALA A 8 15.22 16.05 -15.90
CA ALA A 8 14.65 15.82 -14.58
C ALA A 8 14.60 14.33 -14.19
N TYR A 9 14.51 13.43 -15.17
CA TYR A 9 14.31 11.99 -14.94
C TYR A 9 15.38 11.14 -15.63
N ARG A 10 16.59 11.67 -15.75
CA ARG A 10 17.68 10.97 -16.44
C ARG A 10 18.03 9.67 -15.69
N GLY A 11 17.78 8.53 -16.34
CA GLY A 11 18.12 7.21 -15.80
C GLY A 11 17.03 6.54 -14.96
N ASP A 12 15.83 7.11 -14.86
CA ASP A 12 14.68 6.44 -14.24
C ASP A 12 13.95 5.55 -15.25
N PRO A 13 14.05 4.21 -15.16
CA PRO A 13 13.38 3.29 -16.08
C PRO A 13 11.84 3.32 -15.95
N GLY A 14 11.30 3.94 -14.88
CA GLY A 14 9.86 4.10 -14.64
C GLY A 14 9.22 5.26 -15.41
N VAL A 15 10.03 6.16 -15.99
CA VAL A 15 9.51 7.26 -16.81
C VAL A 15 9.30 6.77 -18.24
N PRO A 16 8.15 7.06 -18.88
CA PRO A 16 7.87 6.65 -20.25
C PRO A 16 8.76 7.47 -21.20
N HIS A 17 10.03 7.09 -21.29
CA HIS A 17 11.01 7.66 -22.20
C HIS A 17 10.72 7.29 -23.66
N ALA A 18 9.88 6.28 -23.91
CA ALA A 18 9.76 5.65 -25.23
C ALA A 18 8.33 5.55 -25.81
N ASP A 19 7.28 5.95 -25.10
CA ASP A 19 5.89 5.73 -25.59
C ASP A 19 4.95 6.93 -25.34
N PRO A 20 4.72 7.76 -26.38
CA PRO A 20 3.79 8.88 -26.33
C PRO A 20 2.35 8.48 -26.01
N GLU A 21 1.89 7.30 -26.42
CA GLU A 21 0.52 6.84 -26.15
C GLU A 21 0.35 6.51 -24.67
N ARG A 22 1.32 5.82 -24.07
CA ARG A 22 1.35 5.61 -22.61
C ARG A 22 1.36 6.91 -21.83
N PHE A 23 2.14 7.90 -22.27
CA PHE A 23 2.15 9.21 -21.62
C PHE A 23 0.77 9.86 -21.63
N VAL A 24 0.12 9.91 -22.80
CA VAL A 24 -1.24 10.48 -22.93
C VAL A 24 -2.25 9.71 -22.08
N ASN A 25 -2.20 8.38 -22.09
CA ASN A 25 -3.08 7.55 -21.27
C ASN A 25 -2.91 7.80 -19.76
N ILE A 26 -1.67 7.96 -19.29
CA ILE A 26 -1.38 8.30 -17.89
C ILE A 26 -1.95 9.68 -17.54
N TRP A 27 -1.79 10.67 -18.42
CA TRP A 27 -2.33 12.02 -18.22
C TRP A 27 -3.86 12.03 -18.19
N ILE A 28 -4.51 11.34 -19.12
CA ILE A 28 -5.97 11.22 -19.15
C ILE A 28 -6.46 10.52 -17.87
N GLY A 29 -5.80 9.43 -17.46
CA GLY A 29 -6.14 8.73 -16.22
C GLY A 29 -5.98 9.60 -14.99
N SER A 30 -4.88 10.37 -14.91
CA SER A 30 -4.60 11.27 -13.79
C SER A 30 -5.60 12.45 -13.75
N ALA A 31 -5.92 13.03 -14.90
CA ALA A 31 -6.90 14.11 -15.01
C ALA A 31 -8.31 13.62 -14.66
N ALA A 32 -8.74 12.47 -15.18
CA ALA A 32 -10.01 11.87 -14.84
C ALA A 32 -10.10 11.56 -13.34
N PHE A 33 -9.06 10.96 -12.75
CA PHE A 33 -8.99 10.71 -11.32
C PHE A 33 -9.10 12.02 -10.51
N SER A 34 -8.40 13.08 -10.91
CA SER A 34 -8.42 14.38 -10.21
C SER A 34 -9.79 15.06 -10.27
N VAL A 35 -10.49 14.97 -11.40
CA VAL A 35 -11.84 15.50 -11.53
C VAL A 35 -12.80 14.70 -10.64
N LEU A 36 -12.71 13.37 -10.67
CA LEU A 36 -13.57 12.50 -9.85
C LEU A 36 -13.34 12.72 -8.35
N THR A 37 -12.10 12.96 -7.90
CA THR A 37 -11.82 13.24 -6.48
C THR A 37 -12.33 14.60 -6.02
N LEU A 38 -12.43 15.59 -6.91
CA LEU A 38 -13.05 16.88 -6.57
C LEU A 38 -14.56 16.76 -6.38
N PHE A 39 -15.24 15.92 -7.17
CA PHE A 39 -16.68 15.69 -7.05
C PHE A 39 -17.04 14.68 -5.96
N ASN A 40 -16.16 13.70 -5.69
CA ASN A 40 -16.34 12.70 -4.66
C ASN A 40 -15.05 12.61 -3.80
N PRO A 41 -14.93 13.44 -2.75
CA PRO A 41 -13.73 13.46 -1.90
C PRO A 41 -13.54 12.17 -1.09
N TYR A 42 -14.54 11.29 -1.04
CA TYR A 42 -14.48 10.00 -0.35
C TYR A 42 -14.12 8.83 -1.26
N MET A 43 -13.64 9.07 -2.47
CA MET A 43 -13.14 8.00 -3.36
C MET A 43 -12.07 7.10 -2.71
N TRP A 44 -11.33 7.59 -1.71
CA TRP A 44 -10.39 6.78 -0.92
C TRP A 44 -11.06 5.62 -0.16
N GLN A 45 -12.38 5.68 0.06
CA GLN A 45 -13.16 4.60 0.65
C GLN A 45 -13.45 3.45 -0.35
N LEU A 46 -13.32 3.70 -1.67
CA LEU A 46 -13.45 2.63 -2.67
C LEU A 46 -12.27 1.65 -2.62
N SER A 47 -11.13 2.07 -2.08
CA SER A 47 -9.95 1.23 -1.92
C SER A 47 -9.86 0.60 -0.53
N ASN A 48 -10.83 -0.21 -0.15
CA ASN A 48 -10.64 -1.15 0.98
C ASN A 48 -9.70 -2.31 0.61
N GLN A 49 -9.26 -2.41 -0.65
CA GLN A 49 -8.31 -3.43 -1.11
C GLN A 49 -6.94 -3.36 -0.41
N PHE A 50 -6.56 -2.19 0.11
CA PHE A 50 -5.27 -1.98 0.77
C PHE A 50 -5.45 -1.73 2.26
N ASN A 51 -5.84 -2.77 2.98
CA ASN A 51 -5.76 -2.77 4.44
C ASN A 51 -4.29 -2.88 4.88
N TRP A 52 -3.77 -1.82 5.51
CA TRP A 52 -2.40 -1.82 6.06
C TRP A 52 -2.19 -2.96 7.05
N HIS A 53 -3.24 -3.30 7.80
CA HIS A 53 -3.19 -4.36 8.78
C HIS A 53 -2.96 -5.74 8.16
N ASP A 54 -3.68 -6.07 7.08
CA ASP A 54 -3.48 -7.33 6.36
C ASP A 54 -2.05 -7.45 5.84
N LYS A 55 -1.47 -6.34 5.36
CA LYS A 55 -0.06 -6.29 4.97
C LYS A 55 0.88 -6.55 6.13
N ALA A 56 0.62 -5.97 7.30
CA ALA A 56 1.44 -6.18 8.49
C ALA A 56 1.37 -7.63 8.98
N MET A 57 0.18 -8.23 8.97
CA MET A 57 -0.05 -9.64 9.29
C MET A 57 0.63 -10.58 8.29
N LEU A 58 0.55 -10.29 6.99
CA LEU A 58 1.25 -11.05 5.94
C LEU A 58 2.77 -10.96 6.09
N PHE A 59 3.28 -9.78 6.45
CA PHE A 59 4.71 -9.59 6.72
C PHE A 59 5.17 -10.45 7.90
N GLU A 60 4.44 -10.42 9.02
CA GLU A 60 4.75 -11.25 10.18
C GLU A 60 4.65 -12.75 9.87
N GLN A 61 3.60 -13.16 9.15
CA GLN A 61 3.42 -14.53 8.69
C GLN A 61 4.59 -15.00 7.80
N HIS A 62 5.11 -14.14 6.93
CA HIS A 62 6.25 -14.45 6.07
C HIS A 62 7.51 -14.72 6.89
N HIS A 63 7.79 -13.89 7.89
CA HIS A 63 8.92 -14.09 8.80
C HIS A 63 8.77 -15.36 9.64
N TRP A 64 7.57 -15.63 10.14
CA TRP A 64 7.26 -16.87 10.84
C TRP A 64 7.51 -18.11 9.97
N LYS A 65 6.98 -18.13 8.74
CA LYS A 65 7.20 -19.22 7.77
C LYS A 65 8.68 -19.44 7.47
N ARG A 66 9.48 -18.36 7.41
CA ARG A 66 10.94 -18.45 7.22
C ARG A 66 11.65 -19.04 8.44
N ALA A 67 11.26 -18.68 9.65
CA ALA A 67 11.81 -19.26 10.88
C ALA A 67 11.44 -20.75 11.00
N LEU A 68 10.19 -21.12 10.68
CA LEU A 68 9.72 -22.50 10.64
C LEU A 68 10.55 -23.37 9.68
N LYS A 69 10.83 -22.87 8.47
CA LYS A 69 11.70 -23.56 7.49
C LYS A 69 13.12 -23.79 8.00
N LYS A 70 13.60 -22.94 8.91
CA LYS A 70 14.94 -23.04 9.54
C LYS A 70 14.92 -23.83 10.85
N GLY A 71 13.76 -24.31 11.30
CA GLY A 71 13.60 -24.95 12.61
C GLY A 71 13.86 -24.00 13.79
N GLN A 72 13.74 -22.69 13.58
CA GLN A 72 14.00 -21.68 14.60
C GLN A 72 12.70 -21.24 15.29
N PRO A 73 12.71 -21.03 16.61
CA PRO A 73 11.57 -20.43 17.31
C PRO A 73 11.34 -19.01 16.78
N TYR A 74 10.08 -18.61 16.65
CA TYR A 74 9.67 -17.28 16.22
C TYR A 74 8.76 -16.66 17.26
N GLN A 75 9.10 -15.44 17.66
CA GLN A 75 8.31 -14.63 18.57
C GLN A 75 7.53 -13.59 17.76
N PHE A 76 6.20 -13.61 17.90
CA PHE A 76 5.32 -12.63 17.29
C PHE A 76 5.48 -11.29 18.00
N LYS A 77 5.77 -10.25 17.22
CA LYS A 77 6.06 -8.90 17.71
C LYS A 77 4.89 -7.95 17.56
N TRP A 78 3.91 -8.30 16.74
CA TRP A 78 2.76 -7.45 16.45
C TRP A 78 2.02 -6.99 17.70
N ASN A 79 1.91 -7.85 18.71
CA ASN A 79 1.17 -7.56 19.94
C ASN A 79 2.03 -6.97 21.07
N GLU A 80 3.35 -6.88 20.88
CA GLU A 80 4.27 -6.53 21.98
C GLU A 80 4.28 -5.03 22.29
N TYR A 81 3.92 -4.19 21.33
CA TYR A 81 3.86 -2.74 21.55
C TYR A 81 2.56 -2.31 22.25
N MET A 82 1.56 -3.20 22.35
CA MET A 82 0.25 -2.89 22.92
C MET A 82 0.21 -3.28 24.40
N ASP A 83 -0.27 -2.36 25.25
CA ASP A 83 -0.64 -2.70 26.61
C ASP A 83 -1.85 -3.66 26.63
N LYS A 84 -2.06 -4.40 27.72
CA LYS A 84 -3.08 -5.46 27.80
C LYS A 84 -4.47 -4.92 27.47
N ASP A 85 -4.85 -3.79 28.06
CA ASP A 85 -6.17 -3.20 27.87
C ASP A 85 -6.35 -2.70 26.42
N LEU A 86 -5.29 -2.13 25.84
CA LEU A 86 -5.28 -1.69 24.45
C LEU A 86 -5.43 -2.87 23.50
N ARG A 87 -4.72 -3.97 23.76
CA ARG A 87 -4.77 -5.19 22.96
C ARG A 87 -6.16 -5.83 23.01
N ASP A 88 -6.74 -5.94 24.20
CA ASP A 88 -8.06 -6.56 24.38
C ASP A 88 -9.15 -5.71 23.69
N ALA A 89 -9.10 -4.38 23.85
CA ALA A 89 -9.98 -3.46 23.13
C ALA A 89 -9.76 -3.52 21.61
N TYR A 90 -8.52 -3.70 21.15
CA TYR A 90 -8.17 -3.81 19.74
C TYR A 90 -8.80 -5.04 19.09
N TYR A 91 -8.72 -6.20 19.74
CA TYR A 91 -9.32 -7.45 19.23
C TYR A 91 -10.85 -7.46 19.32
N ILE A 92 -11.45 -6.84 20.34
CA ILE A 92 -12.91 -6.71 20.44
C ILE A 92 -13.47 -5.87 19.30
N ASN A 93 -12.80 -4.76 18.98
CA ASN A 93 -13.23 -3.82 17.94
C ASN A 93 -12.71 -4.19 16.54
N TRP A 94 -12.10 -5.37 16.38
CA TRP A 94 -11.54 -5.83 15.11
C TRP A 94 -12.51 -5.73 13.92
N PRO A 95 -13.79 -6.17 14.04
CA PRO A 95 -14.74 -6.10 12.92
C PRO A 95 -15.14 -4.68 12.55
N VAL A 96 -14.89 -3.70 13.43
CA VAL A 96 -15.19 -2.29 13.21
C VAL A 96 -14.04 -1.60 12.48
N TYR A 97 -12.79 -1.96 12.80
CA TYR A 97 -11.60 -1.43 12.13
C TYR A 97 -11.39 -2.03 10.73
N PHE A 98 -11.87 -3.25 10.52
CA PHE A 98 -11.68 -4.02 9.28
C PHE A 98 -13.02 -4.58 8.79
N PRO A 99 -13.87 -3.74 8.16
CA PRO A 99 -15.18 -4.13 7.63
C PRO A 99 -15.10 -4.94 6.32
#